data_AF-R7JB23-F1
#
_entry.id   AF-R7JB23-F1
#
_cell.length_a   1.000
_cell.length_b   1.000
_cell.length_c   1.000
_cell.angle_alpha   90.00
_cell.angle_beta   90.00
_cell.angle_gamma   90.00
#
_symmetry.space_group_name_H-M   'P 1'
#
loop_
_entity.id
_entity.type
_entity.pdbx_description
1 polymer ?
#
loop_
_entity_poly.entity_id
_entity_poly.type
_entity_poly.pdbx_seq_one_letter_code
_entity_poly.pdbx_strand_id
1 'polypeptide(L)'
;MKVAINVVAMILALVALVAMIDWVLGNLGVFIVKYLHINFASFDLNHLSLKLILGKIFAVFAYFMGVPLKEATTVGSLMGTKLVLNEMVAYFDMTHLPAALSDKAFLIASFALCSFGNFGSIAIQLGGIGELAPNQRKNLARLGVRALICGTLTCYMSAAIAGVLFN
;
A
#
# COMPACT_ATOMS: atom_id res chain seq x y z
N MET A 1 -27.59 1.16 -6.63
CA MET A 1 -27.15 -0.18 -6.15
C MET A 1 -26.08 -0.84 -7.01
N LYS A 2 -26.13 -0.77 -8.35
CA LYS A 2 -25.10 -1.40 -9.23
C LYS A 2 -23.66 -0.98 -8.90
N VAL A 3 -23.42 0.31 -8.64
CA VAL A 3 -22.08 0.82 -8.28
C VAL A 3 -21.58 0.18 -6.97
N ALA A 4 -22.38 0.16 -5.92
CA ALA A 4 -21.97 -0.42 -4.62
C ALA A 4 -21.61 -1.91 -4.74
N ILE A 5 -22.39 -2.69 -5.48
CA ILE A 5 -22.11 -4.11 -5.73
C ILE A 5 -20.79 -4.27 -6.50
N ASN A 6 -20.56 -3.45 -7.53
CA ASN A 6 -19.32 -3.48 -8.31
C ASN A 6 -18.09 -3.14 -7.44
N VAL A 7 -18.23 -2.17 -6.52
CA VAL A 7 -17.15 -1.81 -5.59
C VAL A 7 -16.84 -2.94 -4.62
N VAL A 8 -17.86 -3.54 -3.99
CA VAL A 8 -17.68 -4.66 -3.06
C VAL A 8 -17.07 -5.87 -3.75
N ALA A 9 -17.59 -6.25 -4.93
CA ALA A 9 -17.06 -7.36 -5.71
C ALA A 9 -15.59 -7.14 -6.10
N MET A 10 -15.23 -5.91 -6.46
CA MET A 10 -13.85 -5.55 -6.81
C MET A 10 -12.92 -5.62 -5.58
N ILE A 11 -13.32 -5.09 -4.43
CA ILE A 11 -12.53 -5.16 -3.19
C ILE A 11 -12.30 -6.63 -2.79
N LEU A 12 -13.34 -7.47 -2.83
CA LEU A 12 -13.24 -8.90 -2.54
C LEU A 12 -12.27 -9.60 -3.51
N ALA A 13 -12.41 -9.35 -4.82
CA ALA A 13 -11.53 -9.94 -5.82
C ALA A 13 -10.07 -9.51 -5.62
N LEU A 14 -9.83 -8.25 -5.28
CA LEU A 14 -8.49 -7.72 -5.10
C LEU A 14 -7.84 -8.25 -3.79
N VAL A 15 -8.58 -8.35 -2.69
CA VAL A 15 -8.09 -9.00 -1.45
C VAL A 15 -7.73 -10.47 -1.71
N ALA A 16 -8.61 -11.21 -2.42
CA ALA A 16 -8.36 -12.61 -2.77
C ALA A 16 -7.15 -12.77 -3.68
N LEU A 17 -6.97 -11.89 -4.66
CA LEU A 17 -5.81 -11.88 -5.55
C LEU A 17 -4.51 -11.65 -4.76
N VAL A 18 -4.52 -10.71 -3.82
CA VAL A 18 -3.34 -10.42 -2.98
C VAL A 18 -3.01 -11.60 -2.08
N ALA A 19 -4.02 -12.22 -1.46
CA ALA A 19 -3.82 -13.43 -0.67
C ALA A 19 -3.24 -14.59 -1.51
N MET A 20 -3.69 -14.74 -2.76
CA MET A 20 -3.13 -15.71 -3.70
C MET A 20 -1.67 -15.40 -4.04
N ILE A 21 -1.33 -14.13 -4.30
CA ILE A 21 0.05 -13.69 -4.56
C ILE A 21 0.93 -13.95 -3.34
N ASP A 22 0.48 -13.61 -2.13
CA ASP A 22 1.20 -13.87 -0.88
C ASP A 22 1.45 -15.37 -0.67
N TRP A 23 0.46 -16.21 -0.99
CA TRP A 23 0.62 -17.66 -0.93
C TRP A 23 1.69 -18.17 -1.91
N VAL A 24 1.71 -17.67 -3.15
CA VAL A 24 2.73 -18.03 -4.14
C VAL A 24 4.11 -17.56 -3.70
N LEU A 25 4.22 -16.30 -3.24
CA LEU A 25 5.47 -15.70 -2.78
C LEU A 25 6.05 -16.44 -1.57
N GLY A 26 5.20 -16.80 -0.59
CA GLY A 26 5.64 -17.54 0.59
C GLY A 26 6.23 -18.91 0.22
N ASN A 27 5.55 -19.66 -0.67
CA ASN A 27 6.05 -20.95 -1.14
C ASN A 27 7.37 -20.82 -1.91
N LEU A 28 7.49 -19.79 -2.77
CA LEU A 28 8.71 -19.54 -3.52
C LEU A 28 9.87 -19.13 -2.60
N GLY A 29 9.60 -18.30 -1.58
CA GLY A 29 10.57 -17.89 -0.58
C GLY A 29 11.14 -19.07 0.19
N VAL A 30 10.28 -19.96 0.71
CA VAL A 30 10.70 -21.20 1.38
C VAL A 30 11.48 -22.12 0.44
N PHE A 31 11.07 -22.23 -0.83
CA PHE A 31 11.78 -23.02 -1.83
C PHE A 31 13.22 -22.48 -2.06
N ILE A 32 13.39 -21.17 -2.20
CA ILE A 32 14.70 -20.55 -2.42
C ILE A 32 15.63 -20.77 -1.21
N VAL A 33 15.13 -20.57 0.01
CA VAL A 33 15.93 -20.79 1.23
C VAL A 33 16.34 -22.25 1.35
N LYS A 34 15.41 -23.18 1.13
CA LYS A 34 15.62 -24.62 1.34
C LYS A 34 16.53 -25.27 0.29
N TYR A 35 16.39 -24.90 -0.98
CA TYR A 35 17.11 -25.57 -2.07
C TYR A 35 18.32 -24.77 -2.56
N LEU A 36 18.26 -23.45 -2.52
CA LEU A 36 19.29 -22.58 -3.06
C LEU A 36 20.25 -22.04 -1.97
N HIS A 37 19.89 -22.17 -0.68
CA HIS A 37 20.64 -21.64 0.47
C HIS A 37 20.97 -20.14 0.36
N ILE A 38 20.24 -19.40 -0.48
CA ILE A 38 20.40 -17.95 -0.63
C ILE A 38 19.54 -17.30 0.43
N ASN A 39 20.17 -16.53 1.31
CA ASN A 39 19.48 -15.69 2.27
C ASN A 39 19.85 -14.24 1.98
N PHE A 40 18.87 -13.44 1.54
CA PHE A 40 19.10 -12.01 1.34
C PHE A 40 19.11 -11.35 2.72
N ALA A 41 20.24 -10.75 3.12
CA ALA A 41 20.41 -10.13 4.44
C ALA A 41 19.31 -9.10 4.82
N SER A 42 18.62 -8.55 3.82
CA SER A 42 17.56 -7.54 4.00
C SER A 42 16.14 -8.09 3.91
N PHE A 43 15.95 -9.32 3.42
CA PHE A 43 14.65 -9.92 3.12
C PHE A 43 14.51 -11.24 3.86
N ASP A 44 13.54 -11.32 4.77
CA ASP A 44 13.16 -12.61 5.34
C ASP A 44 12.40 -13.42 4.30
N LEU A 45 13.13 -14.27 3.58
CA LEU A 45 12.59 -15.11 2.52
C LEU A 45 11.67 -16.22 3.08
N ASN A 46 11.74 -16.55 4.37
CA ASN A 46 10.85 -17.56 4.95
C ASN A 46 9.40 -17.06 5.10
N HIS A 47 9.22 -15.74 5.18
CA HIS A 47 7.93 -15.08 5.31
C HIS A 47 7.72 -14.04 4.18
N LEU A 48 8.13 -14.41 2.97
CA LEU A 48 8.00 -13.54 1.81
C LEU A 48 6.53 -13.27 1.51
N SER A 49 6.16 -11.99 1.51
CA SER A 49 4.82 -11.50 1.16
C SER A 49 4.94 -10.22 0.34
N LEU A 50 3.87 -9.90 -0.39
CA LEU A 50 3.72 -8.64 -1.11
C LEU A 50 3.84 -7.45 -0.13
N LYS A 51 3.29 -7.58 1.09
CA LYS A 51 3.45 -6.58 2.16
C LYS A 51 4.92 -6.35 2.53
N LEU A 52 5.76 -7.39 2.57
CA LEU A 52 7.19 -7.27 2.86
C LEU A 52 7.94 -6.61 1.70
N ILE A 53 7.66 -7.04 0.46
CA ILE A 53 8.29 -6.49 -0.75
C ILE A 53 7.96 -5.00 -0.89
N LEU A 54 6.67 -4.66 -0.85
CA LEU A 54 6.23 -3.28 -0.89
C LEU A 54 6.71 -2.53 0.34
N GLY A 55 6.80 -3.19 1.49
CA GLY A 55 7.36 -2.63 2.71
C GLY A 55 8.77 -2.10 2.52
N LYS A 56 9.64 -2.88 1.89
CA LYS A 56 11.02 -2.47 1.59
C LYS A 56 11.09 -1.36 0.54
N ILE A 57 10.25 -1.41 -0.49
CA ILE A 57 10.19 -0.35 -1.52
C ILE A 57 9.71 0.96 -0.89
N PHE A 58 8.63 0.93 -0.13
CA PHE A 58 8.05 2.10 0.52
C PHE A 58 8.82 2.58 1.75
N ALA A 59 9.68 1.74 2.35
CA ALA A 59 10.58 2.16 3.43
C ALA A 59 11.49 3.30 3.01
N VAL A 60 11.91 3.33 1.73
CA VAL A 60 12.72 4.43 1.18
C VAL A 60 11.96 5.75 1.27
N PHE A 61 10.70 5.76 0.86
CA PHE A 61 9.83 6.93 0.97
C PHE A 61 9.55 7.30 2.43
N ALA A 62 9.24 6.31 3.27
CA ALA A 62 9.02 6.53 4.71
C ALA A 62 10.22 7.19 5.38
N TYR A 63 11.42 6.72 5.07
CA TYR A 63 12.66 7.30 5.58
C TYR A 63 12.84 8.76 5.14
N PHE A 64 12.61 9.07 3.86
CA PHE A 64 12.70 10.45 3.36
C PHE A 64 11.62 11.38 3.92
N MET A 65 10.47 10.85 4.36
CA MET A 65 9.44 11.63 5.08
C MET A 65 9.81 11.89 6.55
N GLY A 66 10.89 11.30 7.06
CA GLY A 66 11.38 11.51 8.43
C GLY A 66 11.09 10.38 9.42
N VAL A 67 10.67 9.20 8.95
CA VAL A 67 10.48 8.02 9.82
C VAL A 67 11.84 7.46 10.25
N PRO A 68 12.03 7.11 11.54
CA PRO A 68 13.24 6.45 12.01
C PRO A 68 13.53 5.16 11.23
N LEU A 69 14.81 4.91 10.90
CA LEU A 69 15.20 3.77 10.04
C LEU A 69 14.71 2.41 10.55
N LYS A 70 14.65 2.24 11.88
CA LYS A 70 14.16 1.02 12.55
C LYS A 70 12.68 0.74 12.27
N GLU A 71 11.89 1.79 12.04
CA GLU A 71 10.44 1.73 11.84
C GLU A 71 10.04 1.92 10.36
N ALA A 72 10.98 2.36 9.52
CA ALA A 72 10.73 2.66 8.11
C ALA A 72 10.19 1.47 7.33
N THR A 73 10.64 0.24 7.63
CA THR A 73 10.09 -0.97 6.98
C THR A 73 8.64 -1.22 7.39
N THR A 74 8.32 -1.03 8.68
CA THR A 74 6.95 -1.19 9.20
C THR A 74 6.00 -0.17 8.57
N VAL A 75 6.38 1.13 8.57
CA VAL A 75 5.59 2.18 7.92
C VAL A 75 5.47 1.96 6.42
N GLY A 76 6.56 1.54 5.78
CA GLY A 76 6.55 1.15 4.37
C GLY A 76 5.55 0.03 4.08
N SER A 77 5.46 -0.98 4.96
CA SER A 77 4.50 -2.08 4.78
C SER A 77 3.06 -1.59 4.87
N LEU A 78 2.74 -0.65 5.77
CA LEU A 78 1.42 -0.01 5.83
C LEU A 78 1.10 0.76 4.55
N MET A 79 2.08 1.53 4.02
CA MET A 79 1.94 2.25 2.75
C MET A 79 1.72 1.30 1.57
N GLY A 80 2.40 0.15 1.57
CA GLY A 80 2.20 -0.93 0.60
C GLY A 80 0.81 -1.55 0.69
N THR A 81 0.36 -1.90 1.90
CA THR A 81 -1.00 -2.41 2.18
C THR A 81 -2.04 -1.42 1.65
N LYS A 82 -1.87 -0.13 1.91
CA LYS A 82 -2.76 0.92 1.40
C LYS A 82 -2.84 0.92 -0.12
N LEU A 83 -1.70 0.93 -0.82
CA LEU A 83 -1.65 1.01 -2.28
C LEU A 83 -2.37 -0.18 -2.92
N VAL A 84 -2.10 -1.37 -2.41
CA VAL A 84 -2.62 -2.61 -2.97
C VAL A 84 -4.08 -2.78 -2.59
N LEU A 85 -4.37 -2.83 -1.28
CA LEU A 85 -5.70 -3.07 -0.74
C LEU A 85 -6.47 -1.74 -0.65
N ASN A 86 -6.40 -1.09 0.51
CA ASN A 86 -6.98 0.23 0.77
C ASN A 86 -6.45 0.79 2.10
N GLU A 87 -6.72 2.07 2.34
CA GLU A 87 -6.36 2.81 3.53
C GLU A 87 -7.05 2.31 4.80
N MET A 88 -8.29 1.81 4.73
CA MET A 88 -9.01 1.31 5.91
C MET A 88 -8.32 0.07 6.50
N VAL A 89 -7.88 -0.85 5.64
CA VAL A 89 -7.09 -2.03 6.05
C VAL A 89 -5.73 -1.60 6.58
N ALA A 90 -5.08 -0.61 5.95
CA ALA A 90 -3.81 -0.10 6.44
C ALA A 90 -3.92 0.57 7.82
N TYR A 91 -4.98 1.36 8.06
CA TYR A 91 -5.25 1.94 9.39
C TYR A 91 -5.55 0.86 10.43
N PHE A 92 -6.29 -0.18 10.06
CA PHE A 92 -6.54 -1.31 10.93
C PHE A 92 -5.24 -2.07 11.28
N ASP A 93 -4.38 -2.33 10.30
CA ASP A 93 -3.07 -2.94 10.52
C ASP A 93 -2.20 -2.05 11.44
N MET A 94 -2.26 -0.73 11.27
CA MET A 94 -1.50 0.24 12.08
C MET A 94 -1.88 0.20 13.57
N THR A 95 -3.15 -0.05 13.90
CA THR A 95 -3.61 -0.15 15.29
C THR A 95 -3.32 -1.50 15.95
N HIS A 96 -2.97 -2.53 15.15
CA HIS A 96 -2.70 -3.89 15.61
C HIS A 96 -1.22 -4.30 15.43
N LEU A 97 -0.31 -3.32 15.34
CA LEU A 97 1.11 -3.61 15.25
C LEU A 97 1.63 -4.30 16.53
N PRO A 98 2.54 -5.28 16.42
CA PRO A 98 3.09 -5.98 17.58
C PRO A 98 3.96 -5.08 18.48
N ALA A 99 4.54 -4.03 17.89
CA ALA A 99 5.26 -2.98 18.59
C ALA A 99 4.66 -1.63 18.18
N ALA A 100 4.38 -0.78 19.16
CA ALA A 100 3.91 0.57 18.91
C ALA A 100 4.98 1.37 18.15
N LEU A 101 4.53 2.17 17.19
CA LEU A 101 5.38 3.13 16.50
C LEU A 101 5.71 4.29 17.45
N SER A 102 6.88 4.89 17.28
CA SER A 102 7.18 6.21 17.86
C SER A 102 6.13 7.24 17.45
N ASP A 103 5.88 8.24 18.30
CA ASP A 103 4.89 9.30 18.03
C ASP A 103 5.12 9.97 16.67
N LYS A 104 6.39 10.17 16.31
CA LYS A 104 6.79 10.73 15.01
C LYS A 104 6.45 9.80 13.86
N ALA A 105 6.79 8.51 13.95
CA ALA A 105 6.47 7.54 12.91
C ALA A 105 4.96 7.33 12.76
N PHE A 106 4.23 7.30 13.87
CA PHE A 106 2.78 7.21 13.88
C PHE A 106 2.12 8.42 13.20
N LEU A 107 2.59 9.63 13.50
CA LEU A 107 2.11 10.86 12.86
C LEU A 107 2.37 10.84 11.35
N ILE A 108 3.61 10.58 10.93
CA ILE A 108 3.97 10.53 9.50
C ILE A 108 3.16 9.45 8.78
N ALA A 109 3.04 8.26 9.36
CA ALA A 109 2.23 7.18 8.80
C ALA A 109 0.77 7.61 8.63
N SER A 110 0.18 8.26 9.63
CA SER A 110 -1.21 8.74 9.58
C SER A 110 -1.44 9.69 8.40
N PHE A 111 -0.54 10.65 8.15
CA PHE A 111 -0.62 11.53 6.98
C PHE A 111 -0.37 10.77 5.66
N ALA A 112 0.60 9.86 5.63
CA ALA A 112 0.92 9.10 4.42
C ALA A 112 -0.22 8.16 3.99
N LEU A 113 -1.02 7.67 4.96
CA LEU A 113 -2.17 6.80 4.74
C LEU A 113 -3.45 7.56 4.36
N CYS A 114 -3.53 8.88 4.63
CA CYS A 114 -4.73 9.69 4.47
C CYS A 114 -5.10 10.02 3.00
N SER A 115 -5.45 9.00 2.21
CA SER A 115 -6.08 9.16 0.89
C SER A 115 -6.64 7.87 0.33
N PHE A 116 -7.59 7.98 -0.59
CA PHE A 116 -8.06 6.90 -1.46
C PHE A 116 -7.10 6.62 -2.64
N GLY A 117 -5.80 6.65 -2.37
CA GLY A 117 -4.75 6.34 -3.34
C GLY A 117 -4.45 4.84 -3.35
N ASN A 118 -5.31 4.05 -3.98
CA ASN A 118 -5.13 2.60 -4.15
C ASN A 118 -5.63 2.12 -5.53
N PHE A 119 -5.27 0.89 -5.93
CA PHE A 119 -5.71 0.35 -7.23
C PHE A 119 -7.23 0.22 -7.33
N GLY A 120 -7.90 -0.10 -6.22
CA GLY A 120 -9.37 -0.15 -6.19
C GLY A 120 -10.03 1.19 -6.52
N SER A 121 -9.39 2.30 -6.14
CA SER A 121 -9.91 3.65 -6.38
C SER A 121 -9.86 4.06 -7.85
N ILE A 122 -8.97 3.47 -8.65
CA ILE A 122 -8.99 3.62 -10.12
C ILE A 122 -10.27 2.98 -10.68
N ALA A 123 -10.60 1.77 -10.22
CA ALA A 123 -11.80 1.07 -10.67
C ALA A 123 -13.09 1.79 -10.23
N ILE A 124 -13.12 2.32 -8.99
CA ILE A 124 -14.22 3.13 -8.49
C ILE A 124 -14.43 4.37 -9.36
N GLN A 125 -13.35 5.09 -9.72
CA GLN A 125 -13.46 6.27 -10.58
C GLN A 125 -13.89 5.91 -12.01
N LEU A 126 -13.37 4.82 -12.56
CA LEU A 126 -13.76 4.34 -13.89
C LEU A 126 -15.24 3.92 -13.92
N GLY A 127 -15.74 3.30 -12.86
CA GLY A 127 -17.16 2.94 -12.72
C GLY A 127 -18.04 4.16 -12.45
N GLY A 128 -17.69 5.00 -11.49
CA GLY A 128 -18.49 6.17 -11.10
C GLY A 128 -18.51 7.26 -12.19
N ILE A 129 -17.34 7.81 -12.52
CA ILE A 129 -17.22 8.87 -13.53
C ILE A 129 -17.54 8.31 -14.93
N GLY A 130 -17.19 7.05 -15.21
CA GLY A 130 -17.51 6.43 -16.50
C GLY A 130 -19.01 6.17 -16.72
N GLU A 131 -19.83 6.07 -15.69
CA GLU A 131 -21.30 6.07 -15.85
C GLU A 131 -21.85 7.49 -16.10
N LEU A 132 -21.25 8.51 -15.47
CA LEU A 132 -21.62 9.91 -15.68
C LEU A 132 -21.16 10.47 -17.04
N ALA A 133 -20.00 10.01 -17.52
CA ALA A 133 -19.39 10.43 -18.78
C ALA A 133 -18.84 9.21 -19.55
N PRO A 134 -19.69 8.43 -20.22
CA PRO A 134 -19.30 7.19 -20.91
C PRO A 134 -18.17 7.37 -21.95
N ASN A 135 -18.19 8.50 -22.66
CA ASN A 135 -17.18 8.85 -23.66
C ASN A 135 -15.78 9.08 -23.06
N GLN A 136 -15.67 9.26 -21.73
CA GLN A 136 -14.40 9.50 -21.04
C GLN A 136 -13.76 8.25 -20.44
N ARG A 137 -14.43 7.08 -20.48
CA ARG A 137 -13.90 5.82 -19.89
C ARG A 137 -12.48 5.49 -20.35
N LYS A 138 -12.18 5.67 -21.64
CA LYS A 138 -10.84 5.42 -22.20
C LYS A 138 -9.78 6.38 -21.62
N ASN A 139 -10.14 7.66 -21.44
CA ASN A 139 -9.25 8.64 -20.84
C ASN A 139 -9.02 8.36 -19.35
N LEU A 140 -10.08 8.04 -18.61
CA LEU A 140 -10.01 7.68 -17.19
C LEU A 140 -9.12 6.46 -16.96
N ALA A 141 -9.30 5.38 -17.74
CA ALA A 141 -8.47 4.19 -17.65
C ALA A 141 -6.99 4.49 -17.97
N ARG A 142 -6.73 5.31 -18.99
CA ARG A 142 -5.37 5.72 -19.37
C ARG A 142 -4.69 6.57 -18.28
N LEU A 143 -5.43 7.43 -17.61
CA LEU A 143 -4.90 8.35 -16.60
C LEU A 143 -4.85 7.73 -15.20
N GLY A 144 -5.58 6.64 -14.94
CA GLY A 144 -5.77 6.08 -13.60
C GLY A 144 -4.48 5.87 -12.81
N VAL A 145 -3.47 5.21 -13.39
CA VAL A 145 -2.19 4.97 -12.71
C VAL A 145 -1.43 6.27 -12.44
N ARG A 146 -1.47 7.24 -13.37
CA ARG A 146 -0.84 8.55 -13.18
C ARG A 146 -1.53 9.33 -12.06
N ALA A 147 -2.87 9.31 -12.04
CA ALA A 147 -3.67 9.93 -10.98
C ALA A 147 -3.40 9.29 -9.61
N LEU A 148 -3.27 7.96 -9.56
CA LEU A 148 -2.92 7.22 -8.35
C LEU A 148 -1.54 7.65 -7.80
N ILE A 149 -0.52 7.71 -8.65
CA ILE A 149 0.82 8.15 -8.26
C ILE A 149 0.78 9.60 -7.76
N CYS A 150 0.13 10.51 -8.49
CA CYS A 150 0.04 11.92 -8.09
C CYS A 150 -0.68 12.10 -6.75
N GLY A 151 -1.81 11.41 -6.55
CA GLY A 151 -2.56 11.44 -5.29
C GLY A 151 -1.72 10.89 -4.12
N THR A 152 -1.00 9.80 -4.35
CA THR A 152 -0.11 9.19 -3.35
C THR A 152 1.03 10.15 -2.95
N LEU A 153 1.71 10.74 -3.93
CA LEU A 153 2.80 11.69 -3.67
C LEU A 153 2.33 12.97 -2.96
N THR A 154 1.10 13.42 -3.24
CA THR A 154 0.52 14.58 -2.54
C THR A 154 0.36 14.32 -1.04
N CYS A 155 -0.01 13.09 -0.67
CA CYS A 155 -0.09 12.69 0.74
C CYS A 155 1.29 12.56 1.37
N TYR A 156 2.26 12.04 0.61
CA TYR A 156 3.64 11.93 1.09
C TYR A 156 4.28 13.29 1.32
N MET A 157 3.94 14.29 0.51
CA MET A 157 4.33 15.67 0.75
C MET A 157 3.74 16.19 2.08
N SER A 158 2.46 15.93 2.34
CA SER A 158 1.82 16.32 3.61
C SER A 158 2.45 15.61 4.81
N ALA A 159 2.79 14.32 4.65
CA ALA A 159 3.48 13.53 5.67
C ALA A 159 4.91 14.01 5.92
N ALA A 160 5.64 14.39 4.87
CA ALA A 160 6.97 15.00 5.01
C ALA A 160 6.91 16.34 5.74
N ILE A 161 5.92 17.18 5.44
CA ILE A 161 5.70 18.43 6.19
C ILE A 161 5.44 18.13 7.67
N ALA A 162 4.57 17.17 7.98
CA ALA A 162 4.33 16.75 9.36
C ALA A 162 5.62 16.24 10.04
N GLY A 163 6.43 15.44 9.33
CA GLY A 163 7.71 14.93 9.85
C GLY A 163 8.79 15.98 10.07
N VAL A 164 8.75 17.10 9.34
CA VAL A 164 9.62 18.26 9.57
C VAL A 164 9.14 19.08 10.78
N LEU A 165 7.83 19.27 10.92
CA LEU A 165 7.25 20.09 12.00
C LEU A 165 7.24 19.38 13.35
N PHE A 166 7.19 18.04 13.35
CA PHE A 166 7.14 17.23 14.56
C PHE A 166 8.49 16.55 14.80
N ASN A 167 9.17 16.93 15.87
CA ASN A 167 10.51 16.45 16.20
C ASN A 167 10.51 15.49 17.38
#